data_AF-A0AA35WQ26-F1
#
_entry.id   AF-A0AA35WQ26-F1
#
_cell.length_a   1.000
_cell.length_b   1.000
_cell.length_c   1.000
_cell.angle_alpha   90.00
_cell.angle_beta   90.00
_cell.angle_gamma   90.00
#
_symmetry.space_group_name_H-M   'P 1'
#
loop_
_entity.id
_entity.type
_entity.pdbx_description
1 polymer ?
#
loop_
_entity_poly.entity_id
_entity_poly.type
_entity_poly.pdbx_seq_one_letter_code
_entity_poly.pdbx_strand_id
1 'polypeptide(L)'
;MAREGLRTLVVGKKVLTEEQYTGFETRLRQARLSVTDREEQVAGVISSLEEGLQLLCLTGVEDQLQSDVRPTLELLRNAGIRVWMLTGDKLETAASIAVSSRLVSRAQTLFTFKQVSSRSEAHSELNGFRRKSESALIISGSSLELCIKHYEQEFIELACQSPAVVCCRCSPTHKAQVVRLLQQHTKRPVCAVGDGGNDVSMIQAANVGLGIVGKEGKQASLAADFSITQFRHISRLLVWHGRNSYKRSANLSQFVIHRGLIISVMQAVFSAVFYFAAVALYEGILMVGYATVYTMAPVFSLVLDEDVSPDIALMYPELYRDLMKGRSLSLKTFFLWVLISLYQGGVIMLLGFLLFEGQFVHVVAITFTSLILNELLLVALTIRSWHGLMLLAELLSVVVYILSLLVLKDYFDGYFLLSVEFVWKTLLILCISCLPLFLGKFLRHFCAPPSYAKLLKENSMFRNCCKFVC
;
A
#
# COMPACT_ATOMS: atom_id res chain seq x y z
N MET A 1 3.47 -35.12 8.81
CA MET A 1 2.52 -35.12 7.66
C MET A 1 1.42 -34.05 7.79
N ALA A 2 0.32 -34.26 8.51
CA ALA A 2 -0.76 -33.24 8.59
C ALA A 2 -0.31 -31.90 9.19
N ARG A 3 0.52 -31.93 10.24
CA ARG A 3 1.16 -30.72 10.83
C ARG A 3 2.12 -30.00 9.88
N GLU A 4 2.57 -30.68 8.82
CA GLU A 4 3.45 -30.10 7.79
C GLU A 4 2.65 -29.58 6.60
N GLY A 5 1.32 -29.75 6.60
CA GLY A 5 0.43 -29.33 5.51
C GLY A 5 0.41 -30.29 4.32
N LEU A 6 0.79 -31.56 4.54
CA LEU A 6 0.64 -32.62 3.54
C LEU A 6 -0.77 -33.19 3.58
N ARG A 7 -1.35 -33.46 2.39
CA ARG A 7 -2.60 -34.22 2.28
C ARG A 7 -2.29 -35.70 2.54
N THR A 8 -2.79 -36.23 3.66
CA THR A 8 -2.53 -37.60 4.08
C THR A 8 -3.58 -38.56 3.56
N LEU A 9 -3.14 -39.62 2.87
CA LEU A 9 -3.98 -40.75 2.52
C LEU A 9 -3.54 -41.98 3.32
N VAL A 10 -4.52 -42.79 3.73
CA VAL A 10 -4.31 -44.04 4.46
C VAL A 10 -4.61 -45.18 3.50
N VAL A 11 -3.64 -46.07 3.27
CA VAL A 11 -3.80 -47.21 2.36
C VAL A 11 -4.00 -48.47 3.18
N GLY A 12 -5.17 -49.07 3.05
CA GLY A 12 -5.52 -50.35 3.68
C GLY A 12 -5.60 -51.48 2.67
N LYS A 13 -5.35 -52.71 3.12
CA LYS A 13 -5.53 -53.95 2.34
C LYS A 13 -6.39 -54.93 3.11
N LYS A 14 -7.28 -55.61 2.40
CA LYS A 14 -8.01 -56.78 2.89
C LYS A 14 -7.76 -57.92 1.92
N VAL A 15 -7.30 -59.06 2.44
CA VAL A 15 -7.17 -60.29 1.64
C VAL A 15 -8.49 -61.04 1.75
N LEU A 16 -9.09 -61.36 0.61
CA LEU A 16 -10.33 -62.13 0.53
C LEU A 16 -10.03 -63.54 0.02
N THR A 17 -10.73 -64.53 0.55
CA THR A 17 -10.78 -65.85 -0.08
C THR A 17 -11.70 -65.82 -1.31
N GLU A 18 -11.55 -66.81 -2.19
CA GLU A 18 -12.35 -66.91 -3.42
C GLU A 18 -13.86 -67.01 -3.12
N GLU A 19 -14.24 -67.75 -2.07
CA GLU A 19 -15.63 -67.85 -1.60
C GLU A 19 -16.18 -66.49 -1.13
N GLN A 20 -15.39 -65.75 -0.36
CA GLN A 20 -15.77 -64.42 0.13
C GLN A 20 -15.94 -63.42 -1.02
N TYR A 21 -15.03 -63.46 -2.01
CA TYR A 21 -15.12 -62.62 -3.20
C TYR A 21 -16.38 -62.94 -4.01
N THR A 22 -16.65 -64.23 -4.27
CA THR A 22 -17.81 -64.66 -5.06
C THR A 22 -19.12 -64.30 -4.37
N GLY A 23 -19.19 -64.47 -3.05
CA GLY A 23 -20.33 -64.05 -2.23
C GLY A 23 -20.50 -62.53 -2.16
N PHE A 24 -19.42 -61.75 -2.22
CA PHE A 24 -19.49 -60.31 -2.37
C PHE A 24 -19.99 -59.89 -3.77
N GLU A 25 -19.44 -60.49 -4.82
CA GLU A 25 -19.79 -60.17 -6.21
C GLU A 25 -21.27 -60.41 -6.48
N THR A 26 -21.81 -61.52 -5.96
CA THR A 26 -23.24 -61.85 -6.11
C THR A 26 -24.12 -60.81 -5.40
N ARG A 27 -23.77 -60.42 -4.17
CA ARG A 27 -24.47 -59.36 -3.42
C ARG A 27 -24.38 -58.01 -4.13
N LEU A 28 -23.22 -57.66 -4.67
CA LEU A 28 -23.02 -56.41 -5.40
C LEU A 28 -23.83 -56.39 -6.70
N ARG A 29 -23.86 -57.51 -7.43
CA ARG A 29 -24.65 -57.65 -8.65
C ARG A 29 -26.15 -57.54 -8.35
N GLN A 30 -26.62 -58.16 -7.28
CA GLN A 30 -28.00 -58.05 -6.83
C GLN A 30 -28.37 -56.61 -6.45
N ALA A 31 -27.50 -55.93 -5.69
CA ALA A 31 -27.69 -54.52 -5.32
C ALA A 31 -27.73 -53.59 -6.55
N ARG A 32 -26.87 -53.84 -7.56
CA ARG A 32 -26.86 -53.06 -8.82
C ARG A 32 -28.09 -53.27 -9.70
N LEU A 33 -28.71 -54.45 -9.61
CA LEU A 33 -29.94 -54.79 -10.33
C LEU A 33 -31.20 -54.31 -9.59
N SER A 34 -31.07 -53.83 -8.35
CA SER A 34 -32.20 -53.27 -7.60
C SER A 34 -32.74 -52.02 -8.28
N VAL A 35 -34.06 -51.93 -8.39
CA VAL A 35 -34.79 -50.79 -8.96
C VAL A 35 -35.04 -49.72 -7.88
N THR A 36 -35.17 -50.14 -6.63
CA THR A 36 -35.34 -49.28 -5.44
C THR A 36 -34.04 -49.16 -4.66
N ASP A 37 -33.73 -47.94 -4.20
CA ASP A 37 -32.61 -47.59 -3.31
C ASP A 37 -31.24 -48.17 -3.72
N ARG A 38 -31.03 -48.26 -5.04
CA ARG A 38 -29.83 -48.87 -5.64
C ARG A 38 -28.52 -48.30 -5.10
N GLU A 39 -28.44 -46.98 -4.98
CA GLU A 39 -27.21 -46.33 -4.48
C GLU A 39 -26.89 -46.71 -3.04
N GLU A 40 -27.91 -46.78 -2.19
CA GLU A 40 -27.75 -47.11 -0.77
C GLU A 40 -27.42 -48.59 -0.57
N GLN A 41 -28.07 -49.49 -1.31
CA GLN A 41 -27.75 -50.92 -1.28
C GLN A 41 -26.33 -51.19 -1.77
N VAL A 42 -25.90 -50.54 -2.85
CA VAL A 42 -24.54 -50.66 -3.38
C VAL A 42 -23.53 -50.13 -2.35
N ALA A 43 -23.79 -48.98 -1.72
CA ALA A 43 -22.94 -48.43 -0.67
C ALA A 43 -22.83 -49.37 0.54
N GLY A 44 -23.94 -49.98 0.98
CA GLY A 44 -23.95 -50.94 2.09
C GLY A 44 -23.11 -52.19 1.79
N VAL A 45 -23.22 -52.74 0.57
CA VAL A 45 -22.40 -53.90 0.15
C VAL A 45 -20.91 -53.52 0.10
N ILE A 46 -20.57 -52.33 -0.42
CA ILE A 46 -19.17 -51.83 -0.45
C ILE A 46 -18.61 -51.64 0.96
N SER A 47 -19.39 -51.05 1.87
CA SER A 47 -19.00 -50.84 3.27
C SER A 47 -18.59 -52.15 3.98
N SER A 48 -19.24 -53.28 3.64
CA SER A 48 -18.85 -54.60 4.19
C SER A 48 -17.42 -55.05 3.82
N LEU A 49 -16.83 -54.50 2.76
CA LEU A 49 -15.41 -54.70 2.43
C LEU A 49 -14.47 -53.75 3.17
N GLU A 50 -14.96 -52.62 3.64
CA GLU A 50 -14.17 -51.57 4.30
C GLU A 50 -13.89 -51.87 5.80
N GLU A 51 -14.50 -52.92 6.34
CA GLU A 51 -14.23 -53.40 7.70
C GLU A 51 -13.02 -54.35 7.78
N GLY A 52 -12.22 -54.26 8.85
CA GLY A 52 -11.12 -55.20 9.11
C GLY A 52 -9.92 -55.07 8.15
N LEU A 53 -9.72 -53.89 7.54
CA LEU A 53 -8.56 -53.60 6.70
C LEU A 53 -7.26 -53.62 7.50
N GLN A 54 -6.21 -54.23 6.94
CA GLN A 54 -4.84 -54.11 7.43
C GLN A 54 -4.21 -52.83 6.89
N LEU A 55 -3.71 -51.96 7.79
CA LEU A 55 -2.95 -50.77 7.40
C LEU A 55 -1.65 -51.18 6.68
N LEU A 56 -1.47 -50.73 5.44
CA LEU A 56 -0.24 -50.96 4.69
C LEU A 56 0.73 -49.78 4.83
N CYS A 57 0.27 -48.58 4.48
CA CYS A 57 1.11 -47.40 4.51
C CYS A 57 0.27 -46.11 4.61
N LEU A 58 0.98 -45.02 4.90
CA LEU A 58 0.48 -43.67 4.84
C LEU A 58 1.21 -42.95 3.69
N THR A 59 0.48 -42.26 2.83
CA THR A 59 1.07 -41.40 1.80
C THR A 59 0.75 -39.95 2.08
N GLY A 60 1.66 -39.06 1.71
CA GLY A 60 1.53 -37.62 1.90
C GLY A 60 1.77 -36.92 0.57
N VAL A 61 0.77 -36.21 0.08
CA VAL A 61 0.89 -35.41 -1.14
C VAL A 61 1.01 -33.95 -0.73
N GLU A 62 2.12 -33.30 -1.11
CA GLU A 62 2.27 -31.85 -0.95
C GLU A 62 1.60 -31.15 -2.12
N ASP A 63 0.80 -30.13 -1.80
CA ASP A 63 0.33 -29.18 -2.79
C ASP A 63 1.39 -28.09 -2.94
N GLN A 64 2.07 -28.08 -4.09
CA GLN A 64 3.26 -27.28 -4.27
C GLN A 64 2.90 -25.80 -4.38
N LEU A 65 3.36 -25.02 -3.39
CA LEU A 65 3.23 -23.56 -3.43
C LEU A 65 4.15 -22.96 -4.50
N GLN A 66 3.77 -21.80 -5.01
CA GLN A 66 4.69 -21.00 -5.82
C GLN A 66 5.97 -20.66 -5.04
N SER A 67 7.04 -20.36 -5.76
CA SER A 67 8.31 -19.91 -5.19
C SER A 67 8.10 -18.73 -4.23
N ASP A 68 8.72 -18.81 -3.06
CA ASP A 68 8.80 -17.72 -2.09
C ASP A 68 7.46 -17.23 -1.51
N VAL A 69 6.38 -18.01 -1.58
CA VAL A 69 5.10 -17.65 -0.94
C VAL A 69 5.24 -17.46 0.57
N ARG A 70 5.94 -18.39 1.24
CA ARG A 70 6.18 -18.35 2.70
C ARG A 70 6.91 -17.06 3.13
N PRO A 71 8.11 -16.74 2.62
CA PRO A 71 8.82 -15.51 3.01
C PRO A 71 8.04 -14.25 2.60
N THR A 72 7.29 -14.29 1.49
CA THR A 72 6.44 -13.16 1.07
C THR A 72 5.34 -12.89 2.10
N LEU A 73 4.61 -13.91 2.56
CA LEU A 73 3.58 -13.76 3.58
C LEU A 73 4.15 -13.27 4.93
N GLU A 74 5.32 -13.78 5.32
CA GLU A 74 6.02 -13.32 6.53
C GLU A 74 6.42 -11.85 6.43
N LEU A 75 6.96 -11.42 5.28
CA LEU A 75 7.33 -10.04 5.02
C LEU A 75 6.11 -9.11 5.05
N LEU A 76 5.01 -9.49 4.41
CA LEU A 76 3.75 -8.72 4.43
C LEU A 76 3.20 -8.59 5.86
N ARG A 77 3.27 -9.66 6.65
CA ARG A 77 2.86 -9.63 8.07
C ARG A 77 3.73 -8.67 8.89
N ASN A 78 5.05 -8.71 8.71
CA ASN A 78 5.98 -7.81 9.40
C ASN A 78 5.80 -6.35 8.95
N ALA A 79 5.39 -6.12 7.69
CA ALA A 79 4.96 -4.82 7.17
C ALA A 79 3.65 -4.31 7.79
N GLY A 80 2.95 -5.11 8.60
CA GLY A 80 1.67 -4.76 9.23
C GLY A 80 0.45 -5.03 8.35
N ILE A 81 0.61 -5.75 7.24
CA ILE A 81 -0.48 -6.13 6.33
C ILE A 81 -1.12 -7.42 6.85
N ARG A 82 -2.45 -7.39 7.01
CA ARG A 82 -3.25 -8.57 7.37
C ARG A 82 -3.65 -9.30 6.09
N VAL A 83 -3.37 -10.59 6.01
CA VAL A 83 -3.67 -11.42 4.82
C VAL A 83 -4.83 -12.35 5.14
N TRP A 84 -5.85 -12.34 4.30
CA TRP A 84 -7.01 -13.23 4.36
C TRP A 84 -6.99 -14.12 3.12
N MET A 85 -7.29 -15.41 3.28
CA MET A 85 -7.33 -16.37 2.18
C MET A 85 -8.78 -16.69 1.84
N LEU A 86 -9.19 -16.45 0.59
CA LEU A 86 -10.54 -16.75 0.11
C LEU A 86 -10.44 -17.77 -1.04
N THR A 87 -10.86 -19.01 -0.80
CA THR A 87 -10.74 -20.10 -1.79
C THR A 87 -12.08 -20.77 -2.07
N GLY A 88 -12.23 -21.30 -3.30
CA GLY A 88 -13.33 -22.18 -3.68
C GLY A 88 -13.16 -23.63 -3.21
N ASP A 89 -11.98 -23.97 -2.66
CA ASP A 89 -11.65 -25.34 -2.27
C ASP A 89 -12.37 -25.83 -1.01
N LYS A 90 -12.29 -27.14 -0.79
CA LYS A 90 -12.77 -27.79 0.43
C LYS A 90 -11.96 -27.33 1.66
N LEU A 91 -12.57 -27.51 2.83
CA LEU A 91 -12.05 -27.05 4.11
C LEU A 91 -10.68 -27.67 4.42
N GLU A 92 -10.52 -28.96 4.19
CA GLU A 92 -9.31 -29.71 4.50
C GLU A 92 -8.13 -29.21 3.66
N THR A 93 -8.38 -28.96 2.36
CA THR A 93 -7.39 -28.38 1.44
C THR A 93 -6.99 -26.97 1.88
N ALA A 94 -7.96 -26.10 2.14
CA ALA A 94 -7.72 -24.73 2.57
C ALA A 94 -6.92 -24.67 3.88
N ALA A 95 -7.27 -25.52 4.86
CA ALA A 95 -6.54 -25.65 6.10
C ALA A 95 -5.09 -26.12 5.88
N SER A 96 -4.90 -27.12 5.02
CA SER A 96 -3.58 -27.64 4.66
C SER A 96 -2.69 -26.56 4.03
N ILE A 97 -3.24 -25.78 3.08
CA ILE A 97 -2.52 -24.67 2.43
C ILE A 97 -2.24 -23.54 3.41
N ALA A 98 -3.17 -23.20 4.29
CA ALA A 98 -2.96 -22.15 5.29
C ALA A 98 -1.79 -22.47 6.23
N VAL A 99 -1.62 -23.75 6.60
CA VAL A 99 -0.49 -24.23 7.40
C VAL A 99 0.80 -24.33 6.58
N SER A 100 0.74 -24.91 5.37
CA SER A 100 1.93 -25.09 4.52
C SER A 100 2.50 -23.76 4.04
N SER A 101 1.66 -22.76 3.79
CA SER A 101 2.06 -21.40 3.38
C SER A 101 2.56 -20.51 4.53
N ARG A 102 2.44 -20.97 5.79
CA ARG A 102 2.72 -20.18 7.00
C ARG A 102 1.83 -18.95 7.17
N LEU A 103 0.69 -18.89 6.46
CA LEU A 103 -0.37 -17.93 6.77
C LEU A 103 -0.85 -18.10 8.22
N VAL A 104 -0.98 -19.36 8.64
CA VAL A 104 -1.18 -19.73 10.04
C VAL A 104 0.12 -20.34 10.58
N SER A 105 0.59 -19.82 11.73
CA SER A 105 1.80 -20.35 12.36
C SER A 105 1.56 -21.76 12.89
N ARG A 106 2.60 -22.60 12.93
CA ARG A 106 2.50 -23.99 13.43
C ARG A 106 2.06 -24.09 14.89
N ALA A 107 2.37 -23.08 15.70
CA ALA A 107 2.00 -23.03 17.12
C ALA A 107 0.60 -22.44 17.35
N GLN A 108 -0.02 -21.87 16.32
CA GLN A 108 -1.27 -21.15 16.43
C GLN A 108 -2.44 -22.11 16.31
N THR A 109 -3.44 -21.95 17.17
CA THR A 109 -4.66 -22.76 17.14
C THR A 109 -5.55 -22.35 15.97
N LEU A 110 -6.16 -23.35 15.33
CA LEU A 110 -7.17 -23.16 14.29
C LEU A 110 -8.55 -23.29 14.93
N PHE A 111 -9.39 -22.27 14.77
CA PHE A 111 -10.81 -22.34 15.07
C PHE A 111 -11.57 -22.66 13.79
N THR A 112 -12.02 -23.90 13.67
CA THR A 112 -12.88 -24.33 12.56
C THR A 112 -14.32 -24.00 12.89
N PHE A 113 -14.89 -23.02 12.18
CA PHE A 113 -16.29 -22.66 12.28
C PHE A 113 -17.12 -23.79 11.68
N LYS A 114 -18.00 -24.39 12.50
CA LYS A 114 -18.82 -25.52 12.05
C LYS A 114 -19.82 -25.07 11.00
N GLN A 115 -20.26 -26.02 10.17
CA GLN A 115 -21.33 -25.78 9.21
C GLN A 115 -22.61 -25.43 9.98
N VAL A 116 -23.17 -24.25 9.69
CA VAL A 116 -24.40 -23.75 10.33
C VAL A 116 -25.52 -23.58 9.31
N SER A 117 -26.75 -23.83 9.76
CA SER A 117 -27.97 -23.73 8.95
C SER A 117 -28.99 -22.77 9.53
N SER A 118 -28.94 -22.52 10.84
CA SER A 118 -29.87 -21.65 11.56
C SER A 118 -29.19 -20.43 12.20
N ARG A 119 -29.95 -19.35 12.39
CA ARG A 119 -29.48 -18.13 13.05
C ARG A 119 -28.96 -18.41 14.47
N SER A 120 -29.55 -19.37 15.18
CA SER A 120 -29.18 -19.74 16.54
C SER A 120 -27.84 -20.49 16.58
N GLU A 121 -27.61 -21.40 15.63
CA GLU A 121 -26.33 -22.11 15.47
C GLU A 121 -25.20 -21.13 15.17
N ALA A 122 -25.41 -20.20 14.22
CA ALA A 122 -24.43 -19.17 13.88
C ALA A 122 -24.03 -18.34 15.11
N HIS A 123 -25.01 -17.95 15.94
CA HIS A 123 -24.74 -17.20 17.17
C HIS A 123 -23.94 -18.02 18.19
N SER A 124 -24.25 -19.31 18.34
CA SER A 124 -23.52 -20.21 19.24
C SER A 124 -22.05 -20.36 18.82
N GLU A 125 -21.80 -20.58 17.53
CA GLU A 125 -20.44 -20.71 16.98
C GLU A 125 -19.67 -19.38 17.04
N LEU A 126 -20.32 -18.24 16.79
CA LEU A 126 -19.73 -16.91 16.98
C LEU A 126 -19.29 -16.69 18.43
N ASN A 127 -20.13 -17.05 19.41
CA ASN A 127 -19.77 -16.99 20.82
C ASN A 127 -18.61 -17.93 21.17
N GLY A 128 -18.56 -19.12 20.55
CA GLY A 128 -17.44 -20.04 20.65
C GLY A 128 -16.14 -19.43 20.11
N PHE A 129 -16.21 -18.75 18.97
CA PHE A 129 -15.08 -18.08 18.35
C PHE A 129 -14.59 -16.89 19.17
N ARG A 130 -15.50 -16.09 19.74
CA ARG A 130 -15.17 -14.97 20.63
C ARG A 130 -14.29 -15.39 21.82
N ARG A 131 -14.52 -16.57 22.38
CA ARG A 131 -13.71 -17.12 23.48
C ARG A 131 -12.30 -17.56 23.05
N LYS A 132 -12.07 -17.70 21.74
CA LYS A 132 -10.83 -18.19 21.13
C LYS A 132 -10.30 -17.20 20.07
N SER A 133 -10.43 -15.89 20.32
CA SER A 133 -10.07 -14.81 19.39
C SER A 133 -8.63 -14.86 18.88
N GLU A 134 -7.70 -15.42 19.67
CA GLU A 134 -6.29 -15.61 19.30
C GLU A 134 -6.06 -16.74 18.26
N SER A 135 -7.13 -17.47 17.89
CA SER A 135 -7.05 -18.54 16.91
C SER A 135 -7.23 -18.01 15.48
N ALA A 136 -6.60 -18.66 14.50
CA ALA A 136 -6.93 -18.44 13.09
C ALA A 136 -8.32 -18.99 12.78
N LEU A 137 -9.14 -18.21 12.08
CA LEU A 137 -10.51 -18.59 11.70
C LEU A 137 -10.50 -19.34 10.38
N ILE A 138 -11.16 -20.51 10.33
CA ILE A 138 -11.56 -21.16 9.07
C ILE A 138 -13.09 -21.22 9.02
N ILE A 139 -13.70 -20.72 7.95
CA ILE A 139 -15.16 -20.69 7.77
C ILE A 139 -15.58 -21.09 6.35
N SER A 140 -16.67 -21.85 6.21
CA SER A 140 -17.23 -22.20 4.90
C SER A 140 -18.10 -21.07 4.32
N GLY A 141 -18.19 -20.96 2.99
CA GLY A 141 -18.96 -19.93 2.30
C GLY A 141 -20.44 -19.86 2.72
N SER A 142 -21.09 -21.00 2.94
CA SER A 142 -22.48 -21.06 3.42
C SER A 142 -22.65 -20.52 4.85
N SER A 143 -21.69 -20.84 5.73
CA SER A 143 -21.71 -20.36 7.12
C SER A 143 -21.39 -18.87 7.20
N LEU A 144 -20.44 -18.43 6.36
CA LEU A 144 -20.08 -17.03 6.17
C LEU A 144 -21.27 -16.20 5.72
N GLU A 145 -22.03 -16.67 4.72
CA GLU A 145 -23.23 -15.98 4.24
C GLU A 145 -24.28 -15.80 5.34
N LEU A 146 -24.51 -16.83 6.16
CA LEU A 146 -25.44 -16.76 7.29
C LEU A 146 -24.96 -15.77 8.36
N CYS A 147 -23.65 -15.76 8.65
CA CYS A 147 -23.04 -14.82 9.59
C CYS A 147 -23.15 -13.38 9.09
N ILE A 148 -22.85 -13.13 7.81
CA ILE A 148 -23.00 -11.81 7.21
C ILE A 148 -24.46 -11.37 7.24
N LYS A 149 -25.41 -12.25 6.88
CA LYS A 149 -26.83 -11.90 6.84
C LYS A 149 -27.43 -11.50 8.19
N HIS A 150 -27.02 -12.14 9.28
CA HIS A 150 -27.66 -11.97 10.58
C HIS A 150 -26.80 -11.28 11.65
N TYR A 151 -25.48 -11.30 11.49
CA TYR A 151 -24.49 -10.85 12.48
C TYR A 151 -23.29 -10.15 11.82
N GLU A 152 -23.52 -9.40 10.74
CA GLU A 152 -22.47 -8.78 9.90
C GLU A 152 -21.38 -8.08 10.72
N GLN A 153 -21.80 -7.15 11.58
CA GLN A 153 -20.90 -6.31 12.36
C GLN A 153 -20.14 -7.12 13.42
N GLU A 154 -20.83 -8.00 14.14
CA GLU A 154 -20.21 -8.85 15.16
C GLU A 154 -19.18 -9.80 14.53
N PHE A 155 -19.52 -10.40 13.39
CA PHE A 155 -18.63 -11.30 12.67
C PHE A 155 -17.38 -10.58 12.17
N ILE A 156 -17.52 -9.44 11.49
CA ILE A 156 -16.38 -8.74 10.89
C ILE A 156 -15.43 -8.17 11.96
N GLU A 157 -15.96 -7.68 13.08
CA GLU A 157 -15.16 -7.21 14.21
C GLU A 157 -14.32 -8.35 14.81
N LEU A 158 -14.92 -9.52 15.05
CA LEU A 158 -14.21 -10.70 15.55
C LEU A 158 -13.19 -11.23 14.54
N ALA A 159 -13.57 -11.34 13.27
CA ALA A 159 -12.69 -11.83 12.21
C ALA A 159 -11.48 -10.90 12.00
N CYS A 160 -11.65 -9.58 12.13
CA CYS A 160 -10.54 -8.62 12.03
C CYS A 160 -9.54 -8.69 13.19
N GLN A 161 -9.96 -9.18 14.35
CA GLN A 161 -9.07 -9.43 15.50
C GLN A 161 -8.26 -10.72 15.31
N SER A 162 -8.77 -11.66 14.51
CA SER A 162 -8.08 -12.91 14.24
C SER A 162 -6.71 -12.68 13.60
N PRO A 163 -5.68 -13.42 14.02
CA PRO A 163 -4.37 -13.42 13.37
C PRO A 163 -4.41 -13.75 11.88
N ALA A 164 -5.30 -14.65 11.45
CA ALA A 164 -5.49 -15.04 10.05
C ALA A 164 -6.91 -15.58 9.83
N VAL A 165 -7.48 -15.29 8.65
CA VAL A 165 -8.82 -15.74 8.26
C VAL A 165 -8.75 -16.48 6.94
N VAL A 166 -9.38 -17.66 6.89
CA VAL A 166 -9.47 -18.53 5.72
C VAL A 166 -10.94 -18.81 5.46
N CYS A 167 -11.47 -18.33 4.35
CA CYS A 167 -12.81 -18.69 3.88
C CYS A 167 -12.68 -19.75 2.78
N CYS A 168 -13.36 -20.87 2.95
CA CYS A 168 -13.36 -22.01 2.02
C CYS A 168 -14.72 -22.20 1.36
N ARG A 169 -14.77 -22.89 0.21
CA ARG A 169 -15.98 -23.04 -0.63
C ARG A 169 -16.68 -21.70 -0.93
N CYS A 170 -15.91 -20.63 -1.13
CA CYS A 170 -16.46 -19.32 -1.46
C CYS A 170 -16.84 -19.26 -2.95
N SER A 171 -18.05 -18.78 -3.21
CA SER A 171 -18.44 -18.35 -4.56
C SER A 171 -17.75 -17.02 -4.94
N PRO A 172 -17.65 -16.66 -6.23
CA PRO A 172 -17.12 -15.37 -6.66
C PRO A 172 -17.85 -14.16 -6.04
N THR A 173 -19.15 -14.29 -5.78
CA THR A 173 -19.96 -13.24 -5.13
C THR A 173 -19.60 -13.11 -3.65
N HIS A 174 -19.43 -14.22 -2.93
CA HIS A 174 -18.97 -14.22 -1.53
C HIS A 174 -17.61 -13.52 -1.38
N LYS A 175 -16.66 -13.80 -2.29
CA LYS A 175 -15.33 -13.17 -2.25
C LYS A 175 -15.42 -11.65 -2.36
N ALA A 176 -16.19 -11.14 -3.32
CA ALA A 176 -16.40 -9.70 -3.50
C ALA A 176 -17.13 -9.06 -2.30
N GLN A 177 -18.10 -9.77 -1.71
CA GLN A 177 -18.81 -9.30 -0.52
C GLN A 177 -17.87 -9.12 0.68
N VAL A 178 -16.99 -10.08 0.95
CA VAL A 178 -15.98 -9.96 2.02
C VAL A 178 -15.10 -8.73 1.83
N VAL A 179 -14.66 -8.46 0.60
CA VAL A 179 -13.84 -7.28 0.30
C VAL A 179 -14.59 -5.97 0.60
N ARG A 180 -15.86 -5.86 0.20
CA ARG A 180 -16.69 -4.68 0.48
C ARG A 180 -16.93 -4.49 1.98
N LEU A 181 -17.20 -5.58 2.71
CA LEU A 181 -17.40 -5.54 4.15
C LEU A 181 -16.16 -5.04 4.88
N LEU A 182 -14.98 -5.53 4.49
CA LEU A 182 -13.70 -5.07 5.04
C LEU A 182 -13.48 -3.58 4.81
N GLN A 183 -13.77 -3.08 3.60
CA GLN A 183 -13.63 -1.65 3.31
C GLN A 183 -14.57 -0.78 4.15
N GLN A 184 -15.83 -1.17 4.25
CA GLN A 184 -16.86 -0.42 4.98
C GLN A 184 -16.58 -0.39 6.48
N HIS A 185 -16.23 -1.54 7.09
CA HIS A 185 -16.07 -1.65 8.53
C HIS A 185 -14.70 -1.18 9.02
N THR A 186 -13.62 -1.53 8.31
CA THR A 186 -12.27 -1.15 8.77
C THR A 186 -11.88 0.26 8.34
N LYS A 187 -12.52 0.80 7.29
CA LYS A 187 -12.14 2.05 6.61
C LYS A 187 -10.66 2.07 6.19
N ARG A 188 -10.08 0.90 5.94
CA ARG A 188 -8.70 0.72 5.47
C ARG A 188 -8.70 0.30 4.01
N PRO A 189 -7.64 0.64 3.25
CA PRO A 189 -7.45 0.13 1.90
C PRO A 189 -7.37 -1.40 1.91
N VAL A 190 -8.16 -2.04 1.06
CA VAL A 190 -8.14 -3.50 0.84
C VAL A 190 -7.51 -3.76 -0.52
N CYS A 191 -6.57 -4.70 -0.55
CA CYS A 191 -5.95 -5.21 -1.76
C CYS A 191 -6.43 -6.66 -1.99
N ALA A 192 -6.86 -6.96 -3.22
CA ALA A 192 -7.27 -8.30 -3.62
C ALA A 192 -6.29 -8.86 -4.64
N VAL A 193 -5.95 -10.15 -4.48
CA VAL A 193 -5.03 -10.87 -5.36
C VAL A 193 -5.75 -12.10 -5.90
N GLY A 194 -5.68 -12.33 -7.21
CA GLY A 194 -6.25 -13.55 -7.82
C GLY A 194 -5.61 -13.86 -9.17
N ASP A 195 -5.78 -15.09 -9.64
CA ASP A 195 -5.21 -15.58 -10.89
C ASP A 195 -6.28 -16.04 -11.90
N GLY A 196 -7.48 -16.40 -11.42
CA GLY A 196 -8.56 -16.94 -12.24
C GLY A 196 -9.76 -16.01 -12.43
N GLY A 197 -10.66 -16.39 -13.35
CA GLY A 197 -11.93 -15.69 -13.59
C GLY A 197 -12.81 -15.56 -12.35
N ASN A 198 -12.71 -16.53 -11.43
CA ASN A 198 -13.45 -16.55 -10.17
C ASN A 198 -13.06 -15.43 -9.19
N ASP A 199 -11.93 -14.78 -9.42
CA ASP A 199 -11.41 -13.70 -8.57
C ASP A 199 -11.68 -12.31 -9.14
N VAL A 200 -12.17 -12.20 -10.38
CA VAL A 200 -12.38 -10.91 -11.07
C VAL A 200 -13.29 -9.99 -10.26
N SER A 201 -14.41 -10.51 -9.75
CA SER A 201 -15.35 -9.74 -8.92
C SER A 201 -14.72 -9.24 -7.62
N MET A 202 -13.83 -10.03 -7.02
CA MET A 202 -13.11 -9.67 -5.80
C MET A 202 -12.05 -8.60 -6.07
N ILE A 203 -11.29 -8.75 -7.18
CA ILE A 203 -10.28 -7.81 -7.65
C ILE A 203 -10.90 -6.44 -7.92
N GLN A 204 -12.00 -6.40 -8.68
CA GLN A 204 -12.70 -5.16 -9.02
C GLN A 204 -13.39 -4.50 -7.82
N ALA A 205 -13.76 -5.28 -6.81
CA ALA A 205 -14.34 -4.73 -5.58
C ALA A 205 -13.29 -4.08 -4.67
N ALA A 206 -12.00 -4.40 -4.82
CA ALA A 206 -10.92 -3.92 -3.95
C ALA A 206 -10.51 -2.47 -4.27
N ASN A 207 -9.79 -1.83 -3.35
CA ASN A 207 -9.16 -0.52 -3.63
C ASN A 207 -7.96 -0.66 -4.55
N VAL A 208 -7.28 -1.82 -4.50
CA VAL A 208 -6.19 -2.18 -5.40
C VAL A 208 -6.35 -3.65 -5.79
N GLY A 209 -6.58 -3.91 -7.06
CA GLY A 209 -6.66 -5.24 -7.65
C GLY A 209 -5.32 -5.70 -8.23
N LEU A 210 -4.85 -6.88 -7.80
CA LEU A 210 -3.64 -7.52 -8.31
C LEU A 210 -3.99 -8.83 -9.02
N GLY A 211 -3.67 -8.92 -10.30
CA GLY A 211 -3.90 -10.09 -11.11
C GLY A 211 -2.60 -10.86 -11.32
N ILE A 212 -2.58 -12.14 -10.95
CA ILE A 212 -1.47 -13.04 -11.26
C ILE A 212 -1.72 -13.63 -12.65
N VAL A 213 -0.70 -13.61 -13.51
CA VAL A 213 -0.77 -14.21 -14.85
C VAL A 213 -0.80 -15.74 -14.71
N GLY A 214 -2.01 -16.29 -14.77
CA GLY A 214 -2.25 -17.74 -14.76
C GLY A 214 -1.80 -18.43 -16.04
N LYS A 215 -1.53 -19.73 -15.95
CA LYS A 215 -1.24 -20.59 -17.12
C LYS A 215 -2.51 -20.92 -17.92
N GLU A 216 -3.64 -21.03 -17.22
CA GLU A 216 -4.93 -21.46 -17.80
C GLU A 216 -5.75 -20.30 -18.38
N GLY A 217 -5.44 -19.05 -17.99
CA GLY A 217 -6.13 -17.87 -18.49
C GLY A 217 -5.58 -16.58 -17.89
N LYS A 218 -5.88 -15.45 -18.54
CA LYS A 218 -5.43 -14.10 -18.13
C LYS A 218 -6.56 -13.21 -17.63
N GLN A 219 -7.73 -13.76 -17.33
CA GLN A 219 -8.93 -12.99 -16.99
C GLN A 219 -8.71 -12.10 -15.76
N ALA A 220 -8.16 -12.64 -14.66
CA ALA A 220 -7.82 -11.85 -13.47
C ALA A 220 -6.80 -10.75 -13.78
N SER A 221 -5.74 -11.09 -14.54
CA SER A 221 -4.71 -10.15 -14.96
C SER A 221 -5.23 -9.02 -15.84
N LEU A 222 -6.24 -9.26 -16.68
CA LEU A 222 -6.82 -8.23 -17.55
C LEU A 222 -7.80 -7.31 -16.80
N ALA A 223 -8.39 -7.81 -15.71
CA ALA A 223 -9.34 -7.06 -14.89
C ALA A 223 -8.70 -6.34 -13.69
N ALA A 224 -7.39 -6.52 -13.46
CA ALA A 224 -6.66 -5.97 -12.33
C ALA A 224 -5.97 -4.63 -12.64
N ASP A 225 -5.72 -3.83 -11.59
CA ASP A 225 -4.95 -2.59 -11.70
C ASP A 225 -3.47 -2.86 -12.00
N PHE A 226 -2.93 -3.94 -11.42
CA PHE A 226 -1.58 -4.42 -11.71
C PHE A 226 -1.58 -5.90 -12.08
N SER A 227 -0.81 -6.22 -13.11
CA SER A 227 -0.51 -7.59 -13.51
C SER A 227 0.87 -8.00 -13.03
N ILE A 228 0.96 -9.13 -12.34
CA ILE A 228 2.21 -9.72 -11.87
C ILE A 228 2.30 -11.19 -12.31
N THR A 229 3.51 -11.71 -12.47
CA THR A 229 3.69 -13.11 -12.92
C THR A 229 3.64 -14.13 -11.79
N GLN A 230 4.00 -13.74 -10.57
CA GLN A 230 4.13 -14.64 -9.41
C GLN A 230 3.77 -13.91 -8.12
N PHE A 231 3.24 -14.65 -7.14
CA PHE A 231 2.83 -14.10 -5.85
C PHE A 231 3.96 -13.36 -5.11
N ARG A 232 5.21 -13.85 -5.23
CA ARG A 232 6.36 -13.26 -4.53
C ARG A 232 6.64 -11.80 -4.90
N HIS A 233 6.24 -11.36 -6.10
CA HIS A 233 6.46 -9.99 -6.56
C HIS A 233 5.61 -8.97 -5.79
N ILE A 234 4.57 -9.40 -5.08
CA ILE A 234 3.71 -8.55 -4.24
C ILE A 234 4.54 -7.86 -3.15
N SER A 235 5.52 -8.55 -2.56
CA SER A 235 6.39 -7.98 -1.52
C SER A 235 7.06 -6.70 -2.01
N ARG A 236 7.74 -6.74 -3.15
CA ARG A 236 8.40 -5.59 -3.77
C ARG A 236 7.42 -4.54 -4.26
N LEU A 237 6.31 -4.96 -4.89
CA LEU A 237 5.28 -4.06 -5.39
C LEU A 237 4.68 -3.21 -4.26
N LEU A 238 4.28 -3.82 -3.15
CA LEU A 238 3.67 -3.08 -2.05
C LEU A 238 4.72 -2.34 -1.22
N VAL A 239 5.75 -3.04 -0.73
CA VAL A 239 6.65 -2.49 0.29
C VAL A 239 7.59 -1.43 -0.27
N TRP A 240 8.06 -1.58 -1.51
CA TRP A 240 8.94 -0.59 -2.14
C TRP A 240 8.17 0.36 -3.07
N HIS A 241 7.50 -0.14 -4.11
CA HIS A 241 6.80 0.75 -5.05
C HIS A 241 5.62 1.48 -4.38
N GLY A 242 4.82 0.78 -3.58
CA GLY A 242 3.70 1.39 -2.84
C GLY A 242 4.15 2.47 -1.85
N ARG A 243 5.25 2.22 -1.11
CA ARG A 243 5.88 3.22 -0.24
C ARG A 243 6.30 4.47 -1.02
N ASN A 244 7.05 4.27 -2.10
CA ASN A 244 7.59 5.36 -2.89
C ASN A 244 6.46 6.17 -3.50
N SER A 245 5.47 5.51 -4.10
CA SER A 245 4.27 6.16 -4.65
C SER A 245 3.56 7.03 -3.60
N TYR A 246 3.32 6.50 -2.39
CA TYR A 246 2.68 7.26 -1.32
C TYR A 246 3.51 8.46 -0.86
N LYS A 247 4.81 8.29 -0.60
CA LYS A 247 5.68 9.38 -0.12
C LYS A 247 5.90 10.46 -1.17
N ARG A 248 6.16 10.07 -2.41
CA ARG A 248 6.37 10.98 -3.55
C ARG A 248 5.12 11.78 -3.83
N SER A 249 3.95 11.13 -3.88
CA SER A 249 2.67 11.80 -4.08
C SER A 249 2.37 12.77 -2.94
N ALA A 250 2.59 12.38 -1.68
CA ALA A 250 2.37 13.26 -0.54
C ALA A 250 3.25 14.52 -0.59
N ASN A 251 4.54 14.36 -0.90
CA ASN A 251 5.46 15.49 -1.07
C ASN A 251 5.00 16.37 -2.23
N LEU A 252 4.77 15.79 -3.41
CA LEU A 252 4.34 16.51 -4.62
C LEU A 252 3.07 17.32 -4.36
N SER A 253 2.04 16.73 -3.76
CA SER A 253 0.80 17.44 -3.42
C SER A 253 1.02 18.63 -2.50
N GLN A 254 1.89 18.49 -1.50
CA GLN A 254 2.22 19.58 -0.57
C GLN A 254 2.92 20.74 -1.26
N PHE A 255 3.85 20.45 -2.17
CA PHE A 255 4.53 21.47 -2.99
C PHE A 255 3.58 22.17 -3.95
N VAL A 256 2.69 21.43 -4.61
CA VAL A 256 1.69 22.04 -5.51
C VAL A 256 0.76 22.99 -4.74
N ILE A 257 0.32 22.60 -3.53
CA ILE A 257 -0.50 23.47 -2.67
C ILE A 257 0.29 24.72 -2.25
N HIS A 258 1.53 24.55 -1.79
CA HIS A 258 2.39 25.65 -1.38
C HIS A 258 2.59 26.67 -2.50
N ARG A 259 2.97 26.18 -3.68
CA ARG A 259 3.22 26.98 -4.88
C ARG A 259 2.00 27.79 -5.33
N GLY A 260 0.80 27.22 -5.20
CA GLY A 260 -0.44 27.95 -5.46
C GLY A 260 -0.76 28.98 -4.38
N LEU A 261 -0.52 28.65 -3.12
CA LEU A 261 -0.89 29.50 -1.99
C LEU A 261 0.05 30.70 -1.81
N ILE A 262 1.36 30.52 -1.99
CA ILE A 262 2.36 31.59 -1.79
C ILE A 262 2.07 32.82 -2.66
N ILE A 263 1.72 32.62 -3.94
CA ILE A 263 1.42 33.72 -4.86
C ILE A 263 0.12 34.44 -4.47
N SER A 264 -0.89 33.69 -4.00
CA SER A 264 -2.14 34.27 -3.48
C SER A 264 -1.90 35.08 -2.21
N VAL A 265 -1.00 34.63 -1.33
CA VAL A 265 -0.61 35.39 -0.13
C VAL A 265 0.10 36.67 -0.52
N MET A 266 1.06 36.61 -1.45
CA MET A 266 1.75 37.80 -1.94
C MET A 266 0.77 38.81 -2.55
N GLN A 267 -0.17 38.34 -3.38
CA GLN A 267 -1.22 39.18 -3.94
C GLN A 267 -2.12 39.78 -2.85
N ALA A 268 -2.50 39.00 -1.82
CA ALA A 268 -3.34 39.50 -0.74
C ALA A 268 -2.63 40.58 0.10
N VAL A 269 -1.33 40.39 0.40
CA VAL A 269 -0.51 41.39 1.09
C VAL A 269 -0.33 42.64 0.23
N PHE A 270 -0.05 42.47 -1.06
CA PHE A 270 0.01 43.58 -2.01
C PHE A 270 -1.29 44.38 -2.01
N SER A 271 -2.43 43.72 -2.22
CA SER A 271 -3.74 44.38 -2.19
C SER A 271 -4.02 45.07 -0.85
N ALA A 272 -3.66 44.47 0.29
CA ALA A 272 -3.85 45.09 1.60
C ALA A 272 -3.05 46.38 1.78
N VAL A 273 -1.80 46.43 1.27
CA VAL A 273 -0.95 47.63 1.31
C VAL A 273 -1.50 48.72 0.38
N PHE A 274 -2.12 48.35 -0.74
CA PHE A 274 -2.74 49.27 -1.70
C PHE A 274 -4.24 49.49 -1.45
N TYR A 275 -4.67 49.55 -0.18
CA TYR A 275 -6.06 49.85 0.20
C TYR A 275 -7.12 48.97 -0.48
N PHE A 276 -6.79 47.69 -0.70
CA PHE A 276 -7.61 46.70 -1.39
C PHE A 276 -7.93 47.04 -2.85
N ALA A 277 -7.06 47.80 -3.52
CA ALA A 277 -7.15 47.99 -4.96
C ALA A 277 -7.00 46.66 -5.71
N ALA A 278 -7.83 46.48 -6.75
CA ALA A 278 -7.85 45.29 -7.61
C ALA A 278 -6.74 45.35 -8.70
N VAL A 279 -5.51 45.64 -8.28
CA VAL A 279 -4.33 45.64 -9.16
C VAL A 279 -3.63 44.30 -9.02
N ALA A 280 -3.26 43.68 -10.14
CA ALA A 280 -2.50 42.44 -10.13
C ALA A 280 -1.03 42.74 -9.83
N LEU A 281 -0.42 42.00 -8.90
CA LEU A 281 1.01 42.09 -8.61
C LEU A 281 1.83 41.59 -9.80
N TYR A 282 1.40 40.48 -10.41
CA TYR A 282 2.04 39.87 -11.57
C TYR A 282 1.05 39.78 -12.73
N GLU A 283 1.44 40.33 -13.87
CA GLU A 283 0.58 40.42 -15.05
C GLU A 283 1.02 39.49 -16.19
N GLY A 284 0.03 39.03 -16.96
CA GLY A 284 0.21 38.33 -18.23
C GLY A 284 1.21 37.17 -18.16
N ILE A 285 2.31 37.31 -18.90
CA ILE A 285 3.27 36.23 -19.12
C ILE A 285 4.06 35.83 -17.87
N LEU A 286 4.17 36.70 -16.86
CA LEU A 286 4.82 36.37 -15.60
C LEU A 286 4.05 35.30 -14.82
N MET A 287 2.72 35.47 -14.72
CA MET A 287 1.85 34.49 -14.07
C MET A 287 1.85 33.15 -14.83
N VAL A 288 1.78 33.21 -16.17
CA VAL A 288 1.86 32.01 -17.01
C VAL A 288 3.20 31.30 -16.82
N GLY A 289 4.30 32.03 -16.89
CA GLY A 289 5.65 31.51 -16.69
C GLY A 289 5.84 30.86 -15.31
N TYR A 290 5.35 31.50 -14.25
CA TYR A 290 5.38 30.93 -12.89
C TYR A 290 4.63 29.60 -12.81
N ALA A 291 3.39 29.58 -13.29
CA ALA A 291 2.50 28.44 -13.15
C ALA A 291 2.90 27.25 -14.04
N THR A 292 3.54 27.50 -15.18
CA THR A 292 3.75 26.47 -16.23
C THR A 292 5.20 26.18 -16.56
N VAL A 293 6.12 27.13 -16.41
CA VAL A 293 7.51 26.98 -16.91
C VAL A 293 8.50 26.91 -15.76
N TYR A 294 8.63 27.99 -14.99
CA TYR A 294 9.80 28.22 -14.13
C TYR A 294 9.90 27.24 -12.96
N THR A 295 8.77 26.80 -12.40
CA THR A 295 8.74 25.98 -11.17
C THR A 295 8.19 24.57 -11.39
N MET A 296 7.74 24.24 -12.61
CA MET A 296 7.08 22.96 -12.89
C MET A 296 8.04 21.79 -12.89
N ALA A 297 9.10 21.83 -13.69
CA ALA A 297 10.01 20.68 -13.83
C ALA A 297 10.63 20.23 -12.49
N PRO A 298 11.14 21.13 -11.62
CA PRO A 298 11.69 20.76 -10.32
C PRO A 298 10.66 20.09 -9.40
N VAL A 299 9.44 20.66 -9.31
CA VAL A 299 8.37 20.10 -8.47
C VAL A 299 7.96 18.70 -8.95
N PHE A 300 7.79 18.49 -10.26
CA PHE A 300 7.46 17.17 -10.81
C PHE A 300 8.62 16.18 -10.69
N SER A 301 9.87 16.65 -10.68
CA SER A 301 11.03 15.78 -10.48
C SER A 301 11.04 15.08 -9.12
N LEU A 302 10.28 15.56 -8.13
CA LEU A 302 10.09 14.91 -6.82
C LEU A 302 9.48 13.50 -6.92
N VAL A 303 8.87 13.13 -8.05
CA VAL A 303 8.43 11.75 -8.34
C VAL A 303 9.61 10.78 -8.46
N LEU A 304 10.84 11.28 -8.61
CA LEU A 304 12.05 10.47 -8.65
C LEU A 304 12.74 10.34 -7.28
N ASP A 305 12.30 11.07 -6.24
CA ASP A 305 12.92 11.04 -4.91
C ASP A 305 12.80 9.66 -4.25
N GLU A 306 13.88 9.14 -3.67
CA GLU A 306 13.92 7.85 -2.97
C GLU A 306 14.43 8.04 -1.55
N ASP A 307 13.62 7.63 -0.57
CA ASP A 307 14.04 7.70 0.83
C ASP A 307 14.85 6.46 1.26
N VAL A 308 14.58 5.30 0.64
CA VAL A 308 15.25 4.03 0.94
C VAL A 308 15.41 3.18 -0.32
N SER A 309 16.52 2.44 -0.41
CA SER A 309 16.76 1.48 -1.49
C SER A 309 15.82 0.27 -1.39
N PRO A 310 15.57 -0.47 -2.49
CA PRO A 310 14.73 -1.66 -2.48
C PRO A 310 15.21 -2.73 -1.49
N ASP A 311 16.52 -2.94 -1.37
CA ASP A 311 17.08 -3.95 -0.47
C ASP A 311 16.80 -3.63 1.00
N ILE A 312 16.94 -2.35 1.38
CA ILE A 312 16.65 -1.87 2.74
C ILE A 312 15.16 -2.00 3.03
N ALA A 313 14.30 -1.65 2.07
CA ALA A 313 12.85 -1.73 2.24
C ALA A 313 12.36 -3.17 2.43
N LEU A 314 12.94 -4.13 1.71
CA LEU A 314 12.62 -5.56 1.84
C LEU A 314 13.22 -6.19 3.09
N MET A 315 14.39 -5.72 3.54
CA MET A 315 15.03 -6.19 4.77
C MET A 315 14.35 -5.67 6.03
N TYR A 316 13.81 -4.45 6.01
CA TYR A 316 13.09 -3.82 7.14
C TYR A 316 11.64 -3.46 6.76
N PRO A 317 10.75 -4.46 6.59
CA PRO A 317 9.36 -4.24 6.21
C PRO A 317 8.57 -3.38 7.22
N GLU A 318 9.03 -3.26 8.47
CA GLU A 318 8.44 -2.39 9.51
C GLU A 318 8.38 -0.92 9.08
N LEU A 319 9.27 -0.51 8.16
CA LEU A 319 9.22 0.82 7.55
C LEU A 319 7.88 1.09 6.86
N TYR A 320 7.26 0.07 6.27
CA TYR A 320 5.94 0.18 5.65
C TYR A 320 4.83 0.35 6.71
N ARG A 321 4.93 -0.34 7.84
CA ARG A 321 3.97 -0.22 8.96
C ARG A 321 3.88 1.22 9.47
N ASP A 322 5.00 1.95 9.48
CA ASP A 322 5.03 3.36 9.85
C ASP A 322 4.24 4.26 8.88
N LEU A 323 4.14 3.90 7.60
CA LEU A 323 3.35 4.65 6.60
C LEU A 323 1.85 4.49 6.82
N MET A 324 1.41 3.33 7.31
CA MET A 324 0.00 3.04 7.56
C MET A 324 -0.62 3.98 8.61
N LYS A 325 0.22 4.71 9.38
CA LYS A 325 -0.22 5.76 10.31
C LYS A 325 -0.71 7.04 9.61
N GLY A 326 -0.55 7.16 8.29
CA GLY A 326 -1.06 8.29 7.50
C GLY A 326 -0.39 9.64 7.80
N ARG A 327 0.82 9.63 8.37
CA ARG A 327 1.48 10.86 8.86
C ARG A 327 2.02 11.77 7.74
N SER A 328 2.32 11.21 6.56
CA SER A 328 2.90 11.98 5.45
C SER A 328 1.89 12.96 4.85
N LEU A 329 0.62 12.58 4.77
CA LEU A 329 -0.47 13.40 4.25
C LEU A 329 -1.61 13.44 5.28
N SER A 330 -1.52 14.38 6.20
CA SER A 330 -2.48 14.61 7.28
C SER A 330 -2.93 16.08 7.34
N LEU A 331 -4.04 16.35 8.03
CA LEU A 331 -4.47 17.74 8.27
C LEU A 331 -3.38 18.57 8.98
N LYS A 332 -2.64 17.95 9.91
CA LYS A 332 -1.51 18.61 10.58
C LYS A 332 -0.42 19.04 9.59
N THR A 333 -0.03 18.16 8.69
CA THR A 333 0.98 18.51 7.66
C THR A 333 0.45 19.54 6.69
N PHE A 334 -0.84 19.47 6.33
CA PHE A 334 -1.48 20.47 5.47
C PHE A 334 -1.42 21.87 6.08
N PHE A 335 -1.87 22.05 7.33
CA PHE A 335 -1.81 23.35 8.00
C PHE A 335 -0.39 23.87 8.21
N LEU A 336 0.58 22.97 8.43
CA LEU A 336 1.99 23.37 8.48
C LEU A 336 2.45 23.98 7.14
N TRP A 337 2.09 23.36 6.01
CA TRP A 337 2.41 23.89 4.69
C TRP A 337 1.67 25.20 4.37
N VAL A 338 0.43 25.34 4.84
CA VAL A 338 -0.30 26.62 4.77
C VAL A 338 0.45 27.72 5.52
N LEU A 339 0.92 27.44 6.74
CA LEU A 339 1.69 28.39 7.54
C LEU A 339 3.03 28.75 6.87
N ILE A 340 3.72 27.78 6.29
CA ILE A 340 4.95 27.99 5.52
C ILE A 340 4.68 28.94 4.35
N SER A 341 3.58 28.73 3.63
CA SER A 341 3.17 29.57 2.48
C SER A 341 2.82 31.00 2.91
N LEU A 342 2.09 31.15 4.03
CA LEU A 342 1.77 32.45 4.61
C LEU A 342 3.02 33.20 5.04
N TYR A 343 3.95 32.49 5.68
CA TYR A 343 5.23 33.05 6.11
C TYR A 343 6.08 33.50 4.92
N GLN A 344 6.39 32.60 3.97
CA GLN A 344 7.26 32.94 2.84
C GLN A 344 6.63 34.00 1.94
N GLY A 345 5.34 33.86 1.60
CA GLY A 345 4.64 34.86 0.77
C GLY A 345 4.55 36.22 1.45
N GLY A 346 4.27 36.25 2.76
CA GLY A 346 4.25 37.48 3.55
C GLY A 346 5.63 38.13 3.64
N VAL A 347 6.68 37.37 3.94
CA VAL A 347 8.06 37.87 4.03
C VAL A 347 8.54 38.43 2.69
N ILE A 348 8.35 37.69 1.60
CA ILE A 348 8.77 38.14 0.26
C ILE A 348 8.07 39.46 -0.08
N MET A 349 6.77 39.57 0.16
CA MET A 349 6.02 40.77 -0.19
C MET A 349 6.33 41.96 0.74
N LEU A 350 6.35 41.76 2.06
CA LEU A 350 6.61 42.82 3.03
C LEU A 350 8.04 43.35 2.91
N LEU A 351 9.05 42.48 2.78
CA LEU A 351 10.42 42.92 2.54
C LEU A 351 10.58 43.55 1.16
N GLY A 352 9.88 43.04 0.13
CA GLY A 352 9.85 43.67 -1.18
C GLY A 352 9.37 45.12 -1.14
N PHE A 353 8.41 45.44 -0.26
CA PHE A 353 7.99 46.81 0.00
C PHE A 353 8.93 47.61 0.89
N LEU A 354 9.52 47.01 1.92
CA LEU A 354 10.46 47.72 2.80
C LEU A 354 11.76 48.10 2.07
N LEU A 355 12.16 47.29 1.09
CA LEU A 355 13.34 47.52 0.24
C LEU A 355 13.02 48.30 -1.04
N PHE A 356 11.79 48.82 -1.15
CA PHE A 356 11.30 49.56 -2.30
C PHE A 356 11.87 50.97 -2.37
N GLU A 357 12.51 51.31 -3.49
CA GLU A 357 12.97 52.67 -3.77
C GLU A 357 12.57 53.05 -5.19
N GLY A 358 11.46 53.80 -5.34
CA GLY A 358 11.16 54.57 -6.55
C GLY A 358 10.16 53.97 -7.54
N GLN A 359 10.33 52.75 -8.05
CA GLN A 359 9.55 52.24 -9.21
C GLN A 359 8.91 50.86 -9.01
N PHE A 360 7.60 50.75 -9.26
CA PHE A 360 6.84 49.51 -9.09
C PHE A 360 7.45 48.30 -9.84
N VAL A 361 8.00 48.53 -11.03
CA VAL A 361 8.70 47.52 -11.84
C VAL A 361 9.86 46.86 -11.07
N HIS A 362 10.57 47.61 -10.22
CA HIS A 362 11.66 47.07 -9.40
C HIS A 362 11.14 46.17 -8.28
N VAL A 363 9.97 46.45 -7.69
CA VAL A 363 9.31 45.56 -6.71
C VAL A 363 8.92 44.26 -7.37
N VAL A 364 8.29 44.34 -8.55
CA VAL A 364 7.90 43.16 -9.33
C VAL A 364 9.14 42.31 -9.64
N ALA A 365 10.23 42.94 -10.09
CA ALA A 365 11.49 42.25 -10.36
C ALA A 365 12.06 41.52 -9.15
N ILE A 366 12.22 42.22 -8.01
CA ILE A 366 12.79 41.64 -6.79
C ILE A 366 11.88 40.53 -6.25
N THR A 367 10.59 40.79 -6.09
CA THR A 367 9.65 39.85 -5.46
C THR A 367 9.42 38.62 -6.32
N PHE A 368 9.32 38.77 -7.65
CA PHE A 368 9.14 37.65 -8.57
C PHE A 368 10.40 36.79 -8.63
N THR A 369 11.59 37.40 -8.68
CA THR A 369 12.86 36.66 -8.62
C THR A 369 13.01 35.91 -7.30
N SER A 370 12.71 36.58 -6.19
CA SER A 370 12.75 35.98 -4.86
C SER A 370 11.77 34.81 -4.74
N LEU A 371 10.56 34.93 -5.31
CA LEU A 371 9.57 33.86 -5.34
C LEU A 371 10.08 32.63 -6.10
N ILE A 372 10.60 32.81 -7.32
CA ILE A 372 11.13 31.70 -8.12
C ILE A 372 12.29 31.01 -7.41
N LEU A 373 13.30 31.78 -6.97
CA LEU A 373 14.45 31.22 -6.29
C LEU A 373 14.08 30.55 -4.96
N ASN A 374 13.10 31.08 -4.23
CA ASN A 374 12.57 30.49 -2.99
C ASN A 374 11.96 29.11 -3.26
N GLU A 375 11.13 28.96 -4.30
CA GLU A 375 10.55 27.68 -4.69
C GLU A 375 11.61 26.65 -5.09
N LEU A 376 12.56 27.05 -5.96
CA LEU A 376 13.65 26.17 -6.41
C LEU A 376 14.53 25.73 -5.23
N LEU A 377 14.91 26.66 -4.36
CA LEU A 377 15.69 26.35 -3.17
C LEU A 377 14.91 25.43 -2.20
N LEU A 378 13.61 25.65 -2.02
CA LEU A 378 12.78 24.81 -1.15
C LEU A 378 12.68 23.37 -1.68
N VAL A 379 12.54 23.20 -3.00
CA VAL A 379 12.57 21.88 -3.66
C VAL A 379 13.94 21.24 -3.44
N ALA A 380 15.03 21.92 -3.81
CA ALA A 380 16.40 21.43 -3.65
C ALA A 380 16.72 20.99 -2.21
N LEU A 381 16.29 21.75 -1.21
CA LEU A 381 16.49 21.42 0.21
C LEU A 381 15.61 20.25 0.69
N THR A 382 14.55 19.90 -0.03
CA THR A 382 13.61 18.84 0.34
C THR A 382 13.94 17.48 -0.24
N ILE A 383 14.63 17.46 -1.38
CA ILE A 383 15.17 16.25 -2.01
C ILE A 383 16.04 15.48 -1.00
N ARG A 384 15.83 14.15 -0.92
CA ARG A 384 16.65 13.27 -0.07
C ARG A 384 17.75 12.61 -0.87
N SER A 385 17.42 12.15 -2.07
CA SER A 385 18.36 11.51 -2.99
C SER A 385 18.38 12.27 -4.31
N TRP A 386 19.54 12.77 -4.71
CA TRP A 386 19.70 13.46 -5.99
C TRP A 386 19.74 12.46 -7.15
N HIS A 387 18.74 12.53 -8.01
CA HIS A 387 18.76 11.87 -9.31
C HIS A 387 19.21 12.87 -10.39
N GLY A 388 19.92 12.41 -11.43
CA GLY A 388 20.45 13.29 -12.48
C GLY A 388 19.39 14.16 -13.18
N LEU A 389 18.20 13.60 -13.42
CA LEU A 389 17.05 14.33 -13.99
C LEU A 389 16.53 15.45 -13.06
N MET A 390 16.64 15.30 -11.74
CA MET A 390 16.21 16.34 -10.79
C MET A 390 17.17 17.52 -10.82
N LEU A 391 18.48 17.24 -10.86
CA LEU A 391 19.51 18.26 -11.04
C LEU A 391 19.33 19.01 -12.36
N LEU A 392 19.06 18.28 -13.45
CA LEU A 392 18.79 18.86 -14.75
C LEU A 392 17.53 19.74 -14.73
N ALA A 393 16.46 19.29 -14.05
CA ALA A 393 15.22 20.06 -13.92
C ALA A 393 15.43 21.38 -13.18
N GLU A 394 16.17 21.36 -12.06
CA GLU A 394 16.56 22.57 -11.32
C GLU A 394 17.38 23.53 -12.18
N LEU A 395 18.45 23.04 -12.80
CA LEU A 395 19.34 23.86 -13.62
C LEU A 395 18.60 24.46 -14.82
N LEU A 396 17.78 23.65 -15.51
CA LEU A 396 16.99 24.11 -16.65
C LEU A 396 16.01 25.20 -16.24
N SER A 397 15.33 25.04 -15.10
CA SER A 397 14.42 26.05 -14.56
C SER A 397 15.12 27.39 -14.27
N VAL A 398 16.30 27.34 -13.64
CA VAL A 398 17.11 28.54 -13.40
C VAL A 398 17.54 29.20 -14.71
N VAL A 399 18.06 28.42 -15.67
CA VAL A 399 18.51 28.94 -16.97
C VAL A 399 17.36 29.57 -17.74
N VAL A 400 16.21 28.89 -17.83
CA VAL A 400 15.02 29.41 -18.53
C VAL A 400 14.52 30.70 -17.88
N TYR A 401 14.56 30.79 -16.55
CA TYR A 401 14.18 32.00 -15.84
C TYR A 401 15.17 33.15 -16.07
N ILE A 402 16.49 32.90 -16.01
CA ILE A 402 17.50 33.92 -16.33
C ILE A 402 17.34 34.43 -17.76
N LEU A 403 17.09 33.53 -18.72
CA LEU A 403 16.82 33.91 -20.11
C LEU A 403 15.55 34.76 -20.23
N SER A 404 14.49 34.46 -19.46
CA SER A 404 13.26 35.26 -19.52
C SER A 404 13.44 36.66 -18.94
N LEU A 405 14.29 36.85 -17.92
CA LEU A 405 14.68 38.18 -17.43
C LEU A 405 15.34 39.04 -18.51
N LEU A 406 16.10 38.43 -19.43
CA LEU A 406 16.78 39.14 -20.53
C LEU A 406 15.84 39.45 -21.71
N VAL A 407 14.85 38.60 -21.95
CA VAL A 407 13.91 38.69 -23.09
C VAL A 407 12.72 39.60 -22.77
N LEU A 408 12.16 39.51 -21.56
CA LEU A 408 10.94 40.22 -21.15
C LEU A 408 11.22 41.67 -20.69
N LYS A 409 11.79 42.49 -21.57
CA LYS A 409 12.19 43.87 -21.30
C LYS A 409 11.02 44.81 -20.97
N ASP A 410 9.80 44.46 -21.38
CA ASP A 410 8.59 45.22 -21.04
C ASP A 410 8.21 45.08 -19.56
N TYR A 411 8.69 44.03 -18.90
CA TYR A 411 8.38 43.71 -17.49
C TYR A 411 9.55 43.96 -16.55
N PHE A 412 10.79 43.99 -17.05
CA PHE A 412 11.99 44.16 -16.24
C PHE A 412 12.91 45.24 -16.79
N ASP A 413 13.37 46.10 -15.90
CA ASP A 413 14.41 47.09 -16.21
C ASP A 413 15.79 46.41 -16.24
N GLY A 414 16.35 46.25 -17.44
CA GLY A 414 17.63 45.57 -17.65
C GLY A 414 18.83 46.21 -16.93
N TYR A 415 18.82 47.53 -16.71
CA TYR A 415 19.89 48.19 -15.95
C TYR A 415 19.80 47.87 -14.46
N PHE A 416 18.57 47.84 -13.94
CA PHE A 416 18.32 47.47 -12.55
C PHE A 416 18.66 46.00 -12.26
N LEU A 417 18.38 45.07 -13.18
CA LEU A 417 18.71 43.65 -13.02
C LEU A 417 20.22 43.39 -12.85
N LEU A 418 21.07 44.20 -13.46
CA LEU A 418 22.54 44.11 -13.35
C LEU A 418 23.09 44.88 -12.15
N SER A 419 22.25 45.61 -11.42
CA SER A 419 22.67 46.40 -10.27
C SER A 419 23.01 45.51 -9.08
N VAL A 420 23.98 45.97 -8.27
CA VAL A 420 24.29 45.34 -6.98
C VAL A 420 23.08 45.36 -6.06
N GLU A 421 22.24 46.39 -6.17
CA GLU A 421 21.00 46.53 -5.40
C GLU A 421 20.02 45.39 -5.61
N PHE A 422 19.74 45.04 -6.86
CA PHE A 422 18.85 43.94 -7.18
C PHE A 422 19.33 42.63 -6.56
N VAL A 423 20.64 42.34 -6.69
CA VAL A 423 21.23 41.10 -6.20
C VAL A 423 21.17 41.00 -4.68
N TRP A 424 21.62 42.03 -3.95
CA TRP A 424 21.61 41.94 -2.48
C TRP A 424 20.19 41.97 -1.90
N LYS A 425 19.28 42.78 -2.46
CA LYS A 425 17.87 42.85 -2.03
C LYS A 425 17.19 41.48 -2.20
N THR A 426 17.38 40.84 -3.37
CA THR A 426 16.86 39.50 -3.65
C THR A 426 17.47 38.43 -2.74
N LEU A 427 18.79 38.44 -2.54
CA LEU A 427 19.47 37.48 -1.66
C LEU A 427 19.03 37.64 -0.20
N LEU A 428 18.84 38.87 0.28
CA LEU A 428 18.36 39.12 1.64
C LEU A 428 16.96 38.52 1.85
N ILE A 429 16.04 38.76 0.90
CA ILE A 429 14.69 38.21 0.96
C ILE A 429 14.74 36.68 0.97
N LEU A 430 15.51 36.08 0.08
CA LEU A 430 15.67 34.62 -0.02
C LEU A 430 16.26 34.03 1.27
N CYS A 431 17.27 34.67 1.85
CA CYS A 431 17.85 34.24 3.12
C CYS A 431 16.80 34.28 4.24
N ILE A 432 16.04 35.36 4.37
CA ILE A 432 15.04 35.49 5.45
C ILE A 432 13.87 34.52 5.22
N SER A 433 13.42 34.30 3.98
CA SER A 433 12.31 33.39 3.68
C SER A 433 12.67 31.91 3.88
N CYS A 434 13.89 31.49 3.54
CA CYS A 434 14.28 30.08 3.57
C CYS A 434 15.01 29.65 4.86
N LEU A 435 15.81 30.53 5.48
CA LEU A 435 16.71 30.15 6.59
C LEU A 435 15.95 29.59 7.80
N PRO A 436 14.83 30.16 8.27
CA PRO A 436 14.11 29.62 9.43
C PRO A 436 13.51 28.24 9.17
N LEU A 437 13.07 27.97 7.93
CA LEU A 437 12.57 26.65 7.54
C LEU A 437 13.68 25.60 7.53
N PHE A 438 14.86 25.99 7.02
CA PHE A 438 16.03 25.14 7.03
C PHE A 438 16.50 24.81 8.45
N LEU A 439 16.62 25.82 9.31
CA LEU A 439 16.98 25.64 10.72
C LEU A 439 15.97 24.76 11.45
N GLY A 440 14.67 24.99 11.25
CA GLY A 440 13.61 24.16 11.83
C GLY A 440 13.70 22.70 11.39
N LYS A 441 13.97 22.44 10.10
CA LYS A 441 14.16 21.10 9.56
C LYS A 441 15.41 20.42 10.14
N PHE A 442 16.52 21.14 10.20
CA PHE A 442 17.78 20.66 10.76
C PHE A 442 17.64 20.29 12.24
N LEU A 443 17.07 21.19 13.05
CA LEU A 443 16.80 20.96 14.47
C LEU A 443 15.90 19.75 14.68
N ARG A 444 14.85 19.60 13.87
CA ARG A 444 13.96 18.44 13.95
C ARG A 444 14.68 17.14 13.62
N HIS A 445 15.55 17.14 12.59
CA HIS A 445 16.32 15.96 12.22
C HIS A 445 17.31 15.57 13.32
N PHE A 446 17.92 16.56 13.97
CA PHE A 446 18.86 16.36 15.08
C PHE A 446 18.16 15.83 16.35
N CYS A 447 17.07 16.48 16.78
CA CYS A 447 16.37 16.12 18.02
C CYS A 447 15.48 14.88 17.89
N ALA A 448 14.92 14.61 16.70
CA ALA A 448 13.98 13.51 16.47
C ALA A 448 14.18 12.87 15.08
N PRO A 449 15.28 12.12 14.88
CA PRO A 449 15.58 11.51 13.58
C PRO A 449 14.48 10.51 13.19
N PRO A 450 14.14 10.44 11.88
CA PRO A 450 13.10 9.54 11.40
C PRO A 450 13.49 8.06 11.55
N SER A 451 12.51 7.16 11.67
CA SER A 451 12.73 5.73 11.94
C SER A 451 13.73 5.07 10.97
N TYR A 452 13.68 5.43 9.68
CA TYR A 452 14.59 4.90 8.67
C TYR A 452 16.05 5.35 8.90
N ALA A 453 16.27 6.59 9.34
CA ALA A 453 17.61 7.10 9.61
C ALA A 453 18.23 6.43 10.84
N LYS A 454 17.41 6.11 11.86
CA LYS A 454 17.86 5.32 13.02
C LYS A 454 18.32 3.92 12.60
N LEU A 455 17.51 3.23 11.80
CA LEU A 455 17.82 1.89 11.29
C LEU A 455 19.06 1.88 10.37
N LEU A 456 19.24 2.91 9.53
CA LEU A 456 20.44 3.03 8.68
C LEU A 456 21.70 3.32 9.50
N LYS A 457 21.59 4.10 10.58
CA LYS A 457 22.70 4.35 11.51
C LYS A 457 23.09 3.08 12.27
N GLU A 458 22.11 2.29 12.70
CA GLU A 458 22.34 0.98 13.31
C GLU A 458 22.96 -0.01 12.32
N ASN A 459 22.48 -0.07 11.08
CA ASN A 459 22.99 -1.00 10.06
C ASN A 459 24.41 -0.62 9.57
N SER A 460 24.71 0.68 9.45
CA SER A 460 26.08 1.14 9.16
C SER A 460 27.05 0.85 10.32
N MET A 461 26.59 1.00 11.56
CA MET A 461 27.35 0.58 12.75
C MET A 461 27.56 -0.94 12.77
N PHE A 462 26.55 -1.74 12.41
CA PHE A 462 26.64 -3.20 12.32
C PHE A 462 27.59 -3.65 11.21
N ARG A 463 27.52 -3.06 10.01
CA ARG A 463 28.46 -3.33 8.90
C ARG A 463 29.90 -2.96 9.26
N ASN A 464 30.10 -1.88 10.01
CA ASN A 464 31.42 -1.51 10.49
C ASN A 464 31.92 -2.47 11.57
N CYS A 465 31.05 -2.92 12.48
CA CYS A 465 31.40 -3.97 13.47
C CYS A 465 31.75 -5.30 12.80
N CYS A 466 30.96 -5.78 11.83
CA CYS A 466 31.24 -7.03 11.12
C CYS A 466 32.51 -6.97 10.26
N LYS A 467 32.99 -5.79 9.86
CA LYS A 467 34.29 -5.62 9.20
C LYS A 467 35.49 -5.76 10.15
N PHE A 468 35.28 -5.73 11.46
CA PHE A 468 36.33 -5.94 12.48
C PHE A 468 36.38 -7.39 13.02
N VAL A 469 35.48 -8.28 12.58
CA VAL A 469 35.38 -9.67 13.06
C VAL A 469 35.60 -10.69 11.93
N CYS A 470 36.09 -10.28 10.75
CA CYS A 470 36.54 -11.18 9.68
C CYS A 470 38.02 -11.01 9.41
#